data_AF-A8AEM9-F1
#
_entry.id   AF-A8AEM9-F1
#
_cell.length_a   1.000
_cell.length_b   1.000
_cell.length_c   1.000
_cell.angle_alpha   90.00
_cell.angle_beta   90.00
_cell.angle_gamma   90.00
#
_symmetry.space_group_name_H-M   'P 1'
#
loop_
_entity.id
_entity.type
_entity.pdbx_description
1 polymer ?
#
loop_
_entity_poly.entity_id
_entity_poly.type
_entity_poly.pdbx_seq_one_letter_code
_entity_poly.pdbx_strand_id
1 'polypeptide(L)'
;MAKAASITLVGLERTNGSGWTVIKITGDVASVQSAIITGASFADQQQGLIAHKVIARPGEGILSRATLIPPAPMPAPEPETEPEIEPESEPDVVVVEESVPEAEPETGMVSCNLCLDPACKRQKGEPRSLCLHSGK
;
A
#
# COMPACT_ATOMS: atom_id res chain seq x y z
N MET A 1 -1.97 12.94 -12.31
CA MET A 1 -2.01 11.57 -12.86
C MET A 1 -3.40 11.25 -13.41
N ALA A 2 -4.24 10.40 -12.78
CA ALA A 2 -5.50 9.93 -13.40
C ALA A 2 -6.51 11.01 -13.87
N LYS A 3 -6.54 12.19 -13.23
CA LYS A 3 -7.35 13.34 -13.68
C LYS A 3 -6.80 14.10 -14.91
N ALA A 4 -5.62 13.73 -15.42
CA ALA A 4 -4.92 14.46 -16.49
C ALA A 4 -4.73 13.65 -17.79
N ALA A 5 -4.82 12.32 -17.73
CA ALA A 5 -4.79 11.43 -18.89
C ALA A 5 -5.39 10.06 -18.52
N SER A 6 -5.86 9.33 -19.53
CA SER A 6 -6.41 7.98 -19.41
C SER A 6 -5.33 6.98 -18.99
N ILE A 7 -5.19 6.73 -17.69
CA ILE A 7 -4.28 5.72 -17.14
C ILE A 7 -4.99 4.87 -16.09
N THR A 8 -4.56 3.62 -15.95
CA THR A 8 -4.99 2.71 -14.89
C THR A 8 -4.02 2.84 -13.71
N LEU A 9 -4.54 2.96 -12.49
CA LEU A 9 -3.74 2.93 -11.28
C LEU A 9 -3.64 1.48 -10.79
N VAL A 10 -2.44 0.91 -10.85
CA VAL A 10 -2.20 -0.52 -10.56
C VAL A 10 -2.01 -0.76 -9.07
N GLY A 11 -1.35 0.16 -8.36
CA GLY A 11 -1.08 -0.01 -6.94
C GLY A 11 -0.29 1.10 -6.28
N LEU A 12 -0.23 1.04 -4.95
CA LEU A 12 0.62 1.85 -4.08
C LEU A 12 1.56 0.90 -3.34
N GLU A 13 2.86 0.99 -3.59
CA GLU A 13 3.87 0.18 -2.91
C GLU A 13 4.60 1.04 -1.86
N ARG A 14 4.48 0.68 -0.58
CA ARG A 14 5.23 1.32 0.50
C ARG A 14 6.64 0.75 0.55
N THR A 15 7.67 1.59 0.57
CA THR A 15 9.06 1.13 0.69
C THR A 15 9.42 0.81 2.14
N ASN A 16 10.42 -0.07 2.34
CA ASN A 16 10.95 -0.41 3.66
C ASN A 16 11.77 0.75 4.26
N GLY A 17 11.09 1.75 4.83
CA GLY A 17 11.68 2.91 5.49
C GLY A 17 11.12 4.24 5.01
N SER A 18 11.44 5.31 5.74
CA SER A 18 11.20 6.73 5.40
C SER A 18 9.77 7.17 5.03
N GLY A 19 8.77 6.28 5.09
CA GLY A 19 7.39 6.56 4.71
C GLY A 19 7.15 6.67 3.19
N TRP A 20 8.18 6.52 2.35
CA TRP A 20 8.04 6.68 0.91
C TRP A 20 7.10 5.64 0.30
N THR A 21 6.29 6.08 -0.67
CA THR A 21 5.28 5.26 -1.34
C THR A 21 5.38 5.50 -2.84
N VAL A 22 5.51 4.42 -3.62
CA VAL A 22 5.60 4.44 -5.08
C VAL A 22 4.22 4.17 -5.67
N ILE A 23 3.76 5.06 -6.54
CA ILE A 23 2.48 4.92 -7.25
C ILE A 23 2.74 4.24 -8.60
N LYS A 24 2.19 3.05 -8.82
CA LYS A 24 2.30 2.30 -10.06
C LYS A 24 1.10 2.60 -10.95
N ILE A 25 1.35 3.07 -12.17
CA ILE A 25 0.33 3.33 -13.20
C ILE A 25 0.67 2.62 -14.52
N THR A 26 -0.34 2.28 -15.31
CA THR A 26 -0.20 1.69 -16.64
C THR A 26 -1.12 2.38 -17.66
N GLY A 27 -0.78 2.25 -18.93
CA GLY A 27 -1.46 2.86 -20.06
C GLY A 27 -0.50 2.95 -21.24
N ASP A 28 -0.97 3.49 -22.36
CA ASP A 28 -0.14 3.87 -23.50
C ASP A 28 0.87 4.98 -23.14
N VAL A 29 1.99 5.00 -23.86
CA VAL A 29 3.19 5.77 -23.48
C VAL A 29 2.91 7.28 -23.37
N ALA A 30 2.07 7.82 -24.27
CA ALA A 30 1.69 9.23 -24.27
C ALA A 30 0.82 9.59 -23.05
N SER A 31 -0.20 8.78 -22.74
CA SER A 31 -1.06 8.99 -21.57
C SER A 31 -0.27 8.87 -20.26
N VAL A 32 0.64 7.89 -20.16
CA VAL A 32 1.53 7.73 -19.00
C VAL A 32 2.50 8.91 -18.87
N GLN A 33 3.09 9.41 -19.96
CA GLN A 33 3.95 10.60 -19.94
C GLN A 33 3.19 11.85 -19.48
N SER A 34 2.01 12.12 -20.06
CA SER A 34 1.16 13.25 -19.65
C SER A 34 0.77 13.16 -18.18
N ALA A 35 0.27 12.01 -17.73
CA ALA A 35 -0.08 11.76 -16.34
C ALA A 35 1.09 12.02 -15.38
N ILE A 36 2.30 11.55 -15.73
CA ILE A 36 3.53 11.73 -14.95
C ILE A 36 3.98 13.18 -14.91
N ILE A 37 3.96 13.94 -16.02
CA ILE A 37 4.36 15.36 -16.04
C ILE A 37 3.48 16.19 -15.10
N THR A 38 2.15 16.07 -15.22
CA THR A 38 1.22 16.78 -14.32
C THR A 38 1.32 16.27 -12.88
N GLY A 39 1.56 14.97 -12.68
CA GLY A 39 1.70 14.37 -11.35
C GLY A 39 2.97 14.80 -10.62
N ALA A 40 4.11 14.83 -11.32
CA ALA A 40 5.40 15.23 -10.78
C ALA A 40 5.40 16.73 -10.43
N SER A 41 4.91 17.59 -11.32
CA SER A 41 4.82 19.04 -11.05
C SER A 41 3.97 19.35 -9.81
N PHE A 42 2.84 18.65 -9.61
CA PHE A 42 2.03 18.79 -8.39
C PHE A 42 2.74 18.25 -7.14
N ALA A 43 3.41 17.09 -7.23
CA ALA A 43 4.12 16.50 -6.10
C ALA A 43 5.37 17.31 -5.69
N ASP A 44 6.03 17.98 -6.64
CA ASP A 44 7.18 18.86 -6.43
C ASP A 44 6.79 20.14 -5.67
N GLN A 45 5.67 20.76 -6.06
CA GLN A 45 5.06 21.89 -5.33
C GLN A 45 4.72 21.55 -3.87
N GLN A 46 4.39 20.29 -3.58
CA GLN A 46 4.09 19.77 -2.25
C GLN A 46 5.33 19.17 -1.54
N GLN A 47 6.53 19.32 -2.11
CA GLN A 47 7.80 18.79 -1.60
C GLN A 47 7.80 17.25 -1.36
N GLY A 48 6.89 16.53 -2.02
CA GLY A 48 6.71 15.08 -1.88
C GLY A 48 7.31 14.24 -3.01
N LEU A 49 7.90 14.86 -4.02
CA LEU A 49 8.51 14.15 -5.16
C LEU A 49 9.94 13.69 -4.82
N ILE A 50 10.15 12.37 -4.76
CA ILE A 50 11.49 11.77 -4.63
C ILE A 50 12.08 11.41 -6.00
N ALA A 51 11.30 10.75 -6.86
CA ALA A 51 11.68 10.36 -8.21
C ALA A 51 10.46 10.02 -9.06
N HIS A 52 10.60 10.08 -10.39
CA HIS A 52 9.63 9.53 -11.35
C HIS A 52 10.35 8.86 -12.53
N LYS A 53 9.75 7.83 -13.12
CA LYS A 53 10.29 7.16 -14.32
C LYS A 53 9.15 6.57 -15.16
N VAL A 54 9.26 6.71 -16.47
CA VAL A 54 8.42 5.99 -17.45
C VAL A 54 9.23 4.86 -18.06
N ILE A 55 8.62 3.69 -18.20
CA ILE A 55 9.17 2.51 -18.89
C ILE A 55 8.20 2.19 -20.03
N ALA A 56 8.54 2.61 -21.25
CA ALA A 56 7.63 2.56 -22.40
C ALA A 56 7.26 1.13 -22.86
N ARG A 57 8.13 0.15 -22.59
CA ARG A 57 7.90 -1.27 -22.84
C ARG A 57 8.44 -2.08 -21.66
N PRO A 58 7.62 -2.33 -20.61
CA PRO A 58 8.05 -3.10 -19.45
C PRO A 58 8.42 -4.54 -19.84
N GLY A 59 9.40 -5.11 -19.13
CA GLY A 59 9.71 -6.54 -19.23
C GLY A 59 8.61 -7.40 -18.62
N GLU A 60 8.52 -8.66 -19.05
CA GLU A 60 7.51 -9.60 -18.56
C GLU A 60 7.66 -9.85 -17.04
N GLY A 61 6.54 -10.07 -16.35
CA GLY A 61 6.50 -10.27 -14.89
C GLY A 61 6.73 -9.02 -14.02
N ILE A 62 7.28 -7.91 -14.55
CA ILE A 62 7.62 -6.74 -13.73
C ILE A 62 6.39 -6.05 -13.11
N LEU A 63 5.25 -6.09 -13.82
CA LEU A 63 3.96 -5.57 -13.35
C LEU A 63 3.28 -6.50 -12.35
N SER A 64 3.53 -7.81 -12.43
CA SER A 64 2.97 -8.83 -11.52
C SER A 64 3.49 -8.70 -10.07
N ARG A 65 4.53 -7.88 -9.85
CA ARG A 65 5.04 -7.48 -8.54
C ARG A 65 4.41 -6.19 -8.00
N ALA A 66 3.32 -5.70 -8.61
CA ALA A 66 2.53 -4.61 -8.07
C ALA A 66 1.55 -5.12 -7.01
N THR A 67 1.52 -4.48 -5.84
CA THR A 67 0.44 -4.65 -4.88
C THR A 67 -0.85 -4.11 -5.49
N LEU A 68 -1.66 -5.00 -6.04
CA LEU A 68 -2.94 -4.65 -6.63
C LEU A 68 -3.82 -4.00 -5.56
N ILE A 69 -4.20 -2.76 -5.77
CA ILE A 69 -5.30 -2.16 -5.01
C ILE A 69 -6.59 -2.70 -5.64
N PRO A 70 -7.45 -3.42 -4.89
CA PRO A 70 -8.77 -3.75 -5.42
C PRO A 70 -9.49 -2.43 -5.72
N PRO A 71 -10.18 -2.30 -6.86
CA PRO A 71 -10.91 -1.07 -7.16
C PRO A 71 -11.89 -0.83 -6.01
N ALA A 72 -11.85 0.38 -5.44
CA ALA A 72 -12.85 0.76 -4.44
C ALA A 72 -14.23 0.55 -5.06
N PRO A 73 -15.19 -0.07 -4.34
CA PRO A 73 -16.52 -0.26 -4.87
C PRO A 73 -17.06 1.10 -5.30
N MET A 74 -17.38 1.23 -6.58
CA MET A 74 -18.05 2.44 -7.06
C MET A 74 -19.36 2.55 -6.28
N PRO A 75 -19.67 3.68 -5.62
CA PRO A 75 -20.99 3.86 -5.09
C PRO A 75 -21.96 3.68 -6.26
N ALA A 76 -22.90 2.73 -6.11
CA ALA A 76 -24.02 2.65 -7.02
C ALA A 76 -24.74 4.02 -6.98
N PRO A 77 -25.31 4.50 -8.10
CA PRO A 77 -26.13 5.71 -8.05
C PRO A 77 -27.31 5.44 -7.11
N GLU A 78 -27.24 6.02 -5.92
CA GLU A 78 -28.30 5.94 -4.91
C GLU A 78 -29.56 6.58 -5.51
N PRO A 79 -30.69 5.85 -5.60
CA PRO A 79 -31.92 6.45 -6.08
C PRO A 79 -32.40 7.47 -5.06
N GLU A 80 -32.55 8.73 -5.48
CA GLU A 80 -33.19 9.77 -4.67
C GLU A 80 -34.60 9.28 -4.30
N THR A 81 -34.79 8.96 -3.02
CA THR A 81 -36.06 8.45 -2.48
C THR A 81 -36.41 9.28 -1.25
N GLU A 82 -37.62 9.86 -1.24
CA GLU A 82 -38.07 10.70 -0.13
C GLU A 82 -38.31 9.88 1.16
N PRO A 83 -38.16 10.49 2.36
CA PRO A 83 -38.10 9.73 3.61
C PRO A 83 -39.48 9.45 4.24
N GLU A 84 -39.80 8.16 4.45
CA GLU A 84 -40.89 7.72 5.34
C GLU A 84 -40.38 6.84 6.50
N ILE A 85 -40.18 7.50 7.64
CA ILE A 85 -40.55 7.17 9.04
C ILE A 85 -40.49 5.70 9.55
N GLU A 86 -39.95 5.58 10.77
CA GLU A 86 -39.72 4.43 11.68
C GLU A 86 -41.05 3.72 12.17
N PRO A 87 -41.07 2.66 13.03
CA PRO A 87 -39.97 2.07 13.85
C PRO A 87 -39.96 0.52 14.09
N GLU A 88 -39.02 0.08 14.95
CA GLU A 88 -38.97 -1.18 15.76
C GLU A 88 -38.96 -2.56 15.04
N SER A 89 -38.04 -3.49 15.34
CA SER A 89 -37.91 -4.17 16.65
C SER A 89 -36.64 -5.08 16.76
N GLU A 90 -36.51 -5.79 17.89
CA GLU A 90 -35.32 -6.38 18.56
C GLU A 90 -34.47 -7.46 17.81
N PRO A 91 -33.21 -7.74 18.26
CA PRO A 91 -32.27 -8.68 17.62
C PRO A 91 -32.14 -10.05 18.32
N ASP A 92 -31.59 -11.05 17.62
CA ASP A 92 -31.24 -12.37 18.19
C ASP A 92 -29.95 -13.00 17.61
N VAL A 93 -29.32 -13.90 18.39
CA VAL A 93 -28.05 -14.73 18.29
C VAL A 93 -27.40 -15.10 16.91
N VAL A 94 -26.18 -15.68 16.75
CA VAL A 94 -25.18 -16.48 17.54
C VAL A 94 -23.74 -16.31 16.92
N VAL A 95 -22.57 -16.32 17.62
CA VAL A 95 -21.66 -17.47 18.01
C VAL A 95 -21.16 -18.33 16.79
N VAL A 96 -19.89 -18.74 16.55
CA VAL A 96 -18.49 -18.60 17.11
C VAL A 96 -17.49 -19.01 15.96
N GLU A 97 -16.17 -19.34 15.95
CA GLU A 97 -14.96 -19.72 16.78
C GLU A 97 -13.71 -19.23 15.97
N GLU A 98 -12.55 -18.75 16.48
CA GLU A 98 -11.40 -19.32 17.24
C GLU A 98 -10.56 -20.46 16.57
N SER A 99 -9.23 -20.23 16.41
CA SER A 99 -8.11 -21.15 16.81
C SER A 99 -6.72 -20.70 16.30
N VAL A 100 -5.63 -21.18 16.93
CA VAL A 100 -4.21 -20.91 16.64
C VAL A 100 -3.44 -22.24 16.47
N PRO A 101 -2.16 -22.29 16.00
CA PRO A 101 -1.08 -22.58 16.95
C PRO A 101 0.33 -21.99 16.64
N GLU A 102 1.25 -22.28 17.57
CA GLU A 102 2.64 -21.80 17.77
C GLU A 102 3.72 -22.24 16.75
N ALA A 103 4.87 -21.54 16.73
CA ALA A 103 6.21 -22.10 16.44
C ALA A 103 7.35 -21.20 16.98
N GLU A 104 8.39 -21.78 17.62
CA GLU A 104 9.62 -21.07 18.02
C GLU A 104 10.81 -21.36 17.06
N PRO A 105 11.74 -20.42 16.80
CA PRO A 105 12.79 -20.61 15.77
C PRO A 105 14.26 -20.53 16.23
N GLU A 106 15.04 -21.46 15.66
CA GLU A 106 16.36 -21.24 15.03
C GLU A 106 17.64 -20.99 15.86
N THR A 107 18.78 -21.26 15.20
CA THR A 107 20.13 -20.87 15.65
C THR A 107 20.85 -20.05 14.57
N GLY A 108 21.64 -19.05 14.98
CA GLY A 108 22.82 -18.64 14.22
C GLY A 108 22.65 -17.81 12.95
N MET A 109 21.65 -16.93 12.84
CA MET A 109 21.59 -15.91 11.77
C MET A 109 21.50 -14.47 12.31
N VAL A 110 22.17 -13.52 11.62
CA VAL A 110 22.21 -12.11 12.01
C VAL A 110 20.86 -11.44 11.70
N SER A 111 20.04 -11.31 12.72
CA SER A 111 18.67 -10.75 12.66
C SER A 111 18.63 -9.30 12.16
N CYS A 112 19.41 -8.42 12.80
CA CYS A 112 19.14 -6.98 12.78
C CYS A 112 20.24 -6.18 12.07
N ASN A 113 20.03 -5.86 10.79
CA ASN A 113 20.91 -4.99 9.99
C ASN A 113 20.89 -3.49 10.40
N LEU A 114 20.63 -3.16 11.67
CA LEU A 114 20.78 -1.81 12.25
C LEU A 114 21.76 -1.80 13.42
N CYS A 115 21.75 -2.82 14.28
CA CYS A 115 22.71 -2.98 15.38
C CYS A 115 23.73 -4.09 15.18
N LEU A 116 23.49 -5.01 14.23
CA LEU A 116 24.31 -6.21 13.95
C LEU A 116 24.48 -7.15 15.16
N ASP A 117 23.63 -7.00 16.17
CA ASP A 117 23.64 -7.78 17.41
C ASP A 117 22.90 -9.13 17.23
N PRO A 118 23.56 -10.29 17.41
CA PRO A 118 22.93 -11.60 17.29
C PRO A 118 21.82 -11.87 18.32
N ALA A 119 21.81 -11.18 19.47
CA ALA A 119 20.78 -11.32 20.50
C ALA A 119 19.55 -10.42 20.24
N CYS A 120 19.62 -9.50 19.28
CA CYS A 120 18.43 -8.77 18.83
C CYS A 120 17.47 -9.72 18.13
N LYS A 121 16.16 -9.65 18.43
CA LYS A 121 15.15 -10.47 17.72
C LYS A 121 14.64 -9.83 16.41
N ARG A 122 14.86 -8.52 16.21
CA ARG A 122 14.30 -7.77 15.07
C ARG A 122 14.89 -8.20 13.73
N GLN A 123 14.02 -8.58 12.78
CA GLN A 123 14.36 -9.02 11.44
C GLN A 123 14.46 -7.89 10.40
N LYS A 124 14.94 -8.21 9.19
CA LYS A 124 15.08 -7.28 8.06
C LYS A 124 13.73 -6.95 7.40
N GLY A 125 13.08 -5.90 7.90
CA GLY A 125 11.82 -5.36 7.38
C GLY A 125 10.97 -4.74 8.48
N GLU A 126 11.17 -5.21 9.72
CA GLU A 126 10.46 -4.77 10.90
C GLU A 126 10.83 -3.35 11.36
N PRO A 127 9.89 -2.63 12.00
CA PRO A 127 10.10 -1.24 12.43
C PRO A 127 11.28 -1.08 13.40
N ARG A 128 11.96 0.07 13.32
CA ARG A 128 13.18 0.35 14.11
C ARG A 128 12.96 0.20 15.62
N SER A 129 11.76 0.50 16.12
CA SER A 129 11.36 0.38 17.54
C SER A 129 11.55 -1.01 18.15
N LEU A 130 11.51 -2.09 17.34
CA LEU A 130 11.74 -3.46 17.82
C LEU A 130 13.24 -3.81 17.97
N CYS A 131 14.15 -2.91 17.57
CA CYS A 131 15.57 -3.08 17.80
C CYS A 131 15.92 -2.78 19.27
N LEU A 132 16.64 -3.68 19.93
CA LEU A 132 17.10 -3.50 21.33
C LEU A 132 17.87 -2.19 21.56
N HIS A 133 18.49 -1.64 20.52
CA HIS A 133 19.23 -0.39 20.53
C HIS A 133 18.47 0.80 19.90
N SER A 134 17.13 0.76 19.85
CA SER A 134 16.33 1.85 19.26
C SER A 134 16.26 3.14 20.09
N GLY A 135 16.73 3.12 21.35
CA GLY A 135 16.71 4.25 22.29
C GLY A 135 18.08 4.58 22.88
N LYS A 136 19.16 4.34 22.13
CA LYS A 136 20.53 4.78 22.41
C LYS A 136 21.06 5.56 21.20
#